data_AF-B1JZL8-F1
#
_entry.id   AF-B1JZL8-F1
#
_cell.length_a   1.000
_cell.length_b   1.000
_cell.length_c   1.000
_cell.angle_alpha   90.00
_cell.angle_beta   90.00
_cell.angle_gamma   90.00
#
_symmetry.space_group_name_H-M   'P 1'
#
loop_
_entity.id
_entity.type
_entity.pdbx_description
1 polymer ?
#
loop_
_entity_poly.entity_id
_entity_poly.type
_entity_poly.pdbx_seq_one_letter_code
_entity_poly.pdbx_strand_id
1 'polypeptide(L)'
;MDTKHPNATAGGAARPPLQSGAAQACKADAAPDDALVGKAEADATALLDGCLWRVLERDGKSLPGTMDYREERRNLGIRDGKVIWVRRG
;
A
#
# COMPACT_ATOMS: atom_id res chain seq x y z
N MET A 1 25.36 -0.28 -40.43
CA MET A 1 25.28 -0.32 -38.96
C MET A 1 24.78 1.05 -38.53
N ASP A 2 23.48 1.31 -38.62
CA ASP A 2 22.86 2.56 -38.12
C ASP A 2 21.36 2.31 -37.98
N THR A 3 20.90 1.97 -36.78
CA THR A 3 19.47 1.86 -36.48
C THR A 3 19.08 3.00 -35.54
N LYS A 4 18.47 4.01 -36.13
CA LYS A 4 17.84 5.17 -35.48
C LYS A 4 16.66 4.68 -34.64
N HIS A 5 16.74 4.83 -33.32
CA HIS A 5 15.60 4.62 -32.41
C HIS A 5 14.67 5.84 -32.43
N PRO A 6 13.40 5.74 -32.86
CA PRO A 6 12.41 6.77 -32.57
C PRO A 6 11.92 6.63 -31.13
N ASN A 7 12.11 7.71 -30.38
CA ASN A 7 11.56 7.96 -29.05
C ASN A 7 10.03 7.92 -29.09
N ALA A 8 9.43 6.89 -28.49
CA ALA A 8 7.99 6.76 -28.37
C ALA A 8 7.52 7.38 -27.04
N THR A 9 7.11 8.65 -27.09
CA THR A 9 6.28 9.28 -26.06
C THR A 9 4.92 8.57 -26.05
N ALA A 10 4.78 7.55 -25.20
CA ALA A 10 3.49 6.93 -24.93
C ALA A 10 2.69 7.87 -24.01
N GLY A 11 1.68 8.53 -24.60
CA GLY A 11 0.62 9.20 -23.87
C GLY A 11 -0.12 8.19 -23.00
N GLY A 12 0.24 8.14 -21.73
CA GLY A 12 -0.52 7.43 -20.70
C GLY A 12 -1.78 8.24 -20.40
N ALA A 13 -2.89 7.86 -21.05
CA ALA A 13 -4.21 8.33 -20.71
C ALA A 13 -4.41 8.14 -19.19
N ALA A 14 -4.55 9.26 -18.47
CA ALA A 14 -5.01 9.26 -17.10
C ALA A 14 -6.37 8.56 -17.08
N ARG A 15 -6.38 7.32 -16.58
CA ARG A 15 -7.64 6.62 -16.28
C ARG A 15 -8.38 7.49 -15.27
N PRO A 16 -9.67 7.82 -15.49
CA PRO A 16 -10.45 8.47 -14.44
C PRO A 16 -10.38 7.55 -13.21
N PRO A 17 -10.23 8.10 -11.99
CA PRO A 17 -10.34 7.28 -10.80
C PRO A 17 -11.70 6.59 -10.89
N LEU A 18 -11.70 5.25 -10.98
CA LEU A 18 -12.92 4.50 -10.77
C LEU A 18 -13.43 4.97 -9.41
N GLN A 19 -14.64 5.51 -9.40
CA GLN A 19 -15.40 5.70 -8.18
C GLN A 19 -15.69 4.31 -7.62
N SER A 20 -14.71 3.72 -6.94
CA SER A 20 -14.92 2.55 -6.12
C SER A 20 -15.88 2.98 -5.02
N GLY A 21 -17.07 2.37 -5.02
CA GLY A 21 -18.16 2.70 -4.11
C GLY A 21 -17.63 2.83 -2.70
N ALA A 22 -18.00 3.92 -2.03
CA ALA A 22 -17.52 4.34 -0.73
C ALA A 22 -17.34 3.15 0.23
N ALA A 23 -16.16 2.53 0.20
CA ALA A 23 -15.67 1.69 1.27
C ALA A 23 -15.73 2.59 2.50
N GLN A 24 -16.41 2.15 3.56
CA GLN A 24 -16.50 2.92 4.80
C GLN A 24 -15.11 3.49 5.11
N ALA A 25 -14.97 4.81 4.95
CA ALA A 25 -13.68 5.46 5.02
C ALA A 25 -13.11 5.21 6.40
N CYS A 26 -12.02 4.46 6.44
CA CYS A 26 -11.29 4.19 7.66
C CYS A 26 -10.75 5.53 8.16
N LYS A 27 -10.77 5.78 9.48
CA LYS A 27 -10.26 7.05 10.03
C LYS A 27 -8.80 7.33 9.59
N ALA A 28 -8.00 6.28 9.43
CA ALA A 28 -6.64 6.39 8.95
C ALA A 28 -6.52 6.82 7.47
N ASP A 29 -7.61 6.79 6.69
CA ASP A 29 -7.62 7.34 5.32
C ASP A 29 -7.51 8.88 5.30
N ALA A 30 -7.65 9.55 6.46
CA ALA A 30 -7.36 10.97 6.61
C ALA A 30 -5.85 11.30 6.50
N ALA A 31 -4.98 10.29 6.61
CA ALA A 31 -3.54 10.42 6.47
C ALA A 31 -3.03 9.55 5.31
N PRO A 32 -1.93 9.94 4.65
CA PRO A 32 -1.33 9.11 3.63
C PRO A 32 -0.71 7.84 4.25
N ASP A 33 -0.72 6.73 3.53
CA ASP A 33 -0.28 5.42 4.06
C ASP A 33 1.21 5.39 4.43
N ASP A 34 2.02 6.18 3.73
CA ASP A 34 3.46 6.34 3.99
C ASP A 34 3.75 6.99 5.36
N ALA A 35 2.78 7.70 5.96
CA ALA A 35 2.90 8.23 7.31
C ALA A 35 3.10 7.14 8.37
N LEU A 36 2.80 5.87 8.06
CA LEU A 36 3.05 4.74 8.95
C LEU A 36 4.50 4.26 8.91
N VAL A 37 5.24 4.53 7.83
CA VAL A 37 6.61 4.07 7.65
C VAL A 37 7.53 4.71 8.70
N GLY A 38 8.39 3.89 9.31
CA GLY A 38 9.30 4.29 10.39
C GLY A 38 8.67 4.29 11.78
N LYS A 39 7.34 4.21 11.91
CA LYS A 39 6.67 4.06 13.20
C LYS A 39 6.88 2.65 13.76
N ALA A 40 6.82 2.55 15.09
CA ALA A 40 6.74 1.26 15.76
C ALA A 40 5.45 0.54 15.33
N GLU A 41 5.48 -0.79 15.30
CA GLU A 41 4.31 -1.62 15.00
C GLU A 41 3.10 -1.20 15.84
N ALA A 42 3.27 -1.06 17.16
CA ALA A 42 2.19 -0.69 18.08
C ALA A 42 1.56 0.69 17.77
N ASP A 43 2.38 1.67 17.38
CA ASP A 43 1.87 2.99 17.02
C ASP A 43 1.13 2.96 15.68
N ALA A 44 1.65 2.20 14.72
CA ALA A 44 1.02 2.03 13.42
C ALA A 44 -0.34 1.30 13.53
N THR A 45 -0.42 0.25 14.35
CA THR A 45 -1.68 -0.48 14.55
C THR A 45 -2.71 0.34 15.31
N ALA A 46 -2.28 1.19 16.25
CA ALA A 46 -3.17 2.14 16.92
C ALA A 46 -3.77 3.17 15.95
N LEU A 47 -2.98 3.66 14.98
CA LEU A 47 -3.47 4.56 13.93
C LEU A 47 -4.44 3.87 12.97
N LEU A 48 -4.32 2.56 12.82
CA LEU A 48 -5.17 1.72 11.98
C LEU A 48 -6.33 1.08 12.74
N ASP A 49 -6.62 1.53 13.97
CA ASP A 49 -7.74 1.00 14.73
C ASP A 49 -9.07 1.22 13.99
N GLY A 50 -9.86 0.14 13.89
CA GLY A 50 -11.09 0.12 13.10
C GLY A 50 -10.91 0.08 11.58
N CYS A 51 -9.67 -0.05 11.07
CA CYS A 51 -9.37 -0.17 9.65
C CYS A 51 -8.99 -1.60 9.28
N LEU A 52 -9.14 -1.95 8.00
CA LEU A 52 -8.68 -3.23 7.50
C LEU A 52 -7.18 -3.19 7.21
N TRP A 53 -6.41 -4.02 7.91
CA TRP A 53 -4.97 -4.14 7.69
C TRP A 53 -4.44 -5.52 8.06
N ARG A 54 -3.24 -5.85 7.57
CA ARG A 54 -2.49 -7.06 7.96
C ARG A 54 -0.98 -6.86 7.83
N VAL A 55 -0.20 -7.69 8.50
CA VAL A 55 1.25 -7.81 8.26
C VAL A 55 1.48 -8.85 7.16
N LEU A 56 2.15 -8.47 6.07
CA LEU A 56 2.50 -9.37 4.97
C LEU A 56 3.96 -9.83 5.05
N GLU A 57 4.82 -9.08 5.73
CA GLU A 57 6.22 -9.41 5.91
C GLU A 57 6.65 -9.04 7.33
N ARG A 58 7.40 -9.93 7.98
CA ARG A 58 8.05 -9.67 9.26
C ARG A 58 9.52 -10.06 9.19
N ASP A 59 10.40 -9.10 9.45
CA ASP A 59 11.86 -9.27 9.47
C ASP A 59 12.41 -9.95 8.21
N GLY A 60 11.89 -9.53 7.04
CA GLY A 60 12.29 -10.11 5.75
C GLY A 60 11.62 -11.43 5.39
N LYS A 61 10.72 -11.95 6.23
CA LYS A 61 9.96 -13.19 5.97
C LYS A 61 8.54 -12.85 5.56
N SER A 62 8.16 -13.25 4.36
CA SER A 62 6.78 -13.17 3.90
C SER A 62 5.88 -14.08 4.74
N LEU A 63 4.73 -13.54 5.16
CA LEU A 63 3.71 -14.28 5.89
C LEU A 63 2.66 -14.84 4.92
N PRO A 64 2.01 -15.97 5.25
CA PRO A 64 0.92 -16.51 4.44
C PRO A 64 -0.19 -15.47 4.24
N GLY A 65 -0.56 -15.24 2.99
CA GLY A 65 -1.61 -14.30 2.61
C GLY A 65 -2.51 -14.91 1.55
N THR A 66 -3.80 -14.59 1.65
CA THR A 66 -4.78 -14.89 0.61
C THR A 66 -4.68 -13.87 -0.53
N MET A 67 -5.03 -14.33 -1.75
CA MET A 67 -5.02 -13.54 -2.99
C MET A 67 -6.31 -12.72 -3.21
N ASP A 68 -7.08 -12.46 -2.14
CA ASP A 68 -8.26 -11.60 -2.21
C ASP A 68 -7.80 -10.15 -2.30
N TYR A 69 -7.96 -9.50 -3.46
CA TYR A 69 -7.63 -8.09 -3.57
C TYR A 69 -8.66 -7.24 -2.82
N ARG A 70 -8.20 -6.42 -1.87
CA ARG A 70 -9.03 -5.46 -1.13
C ARG A 70 -8.34 -4.11 -1.12
N GLU A 71 -8.86 -3.17 -1.91
CA GLU A 71 -8.26 -1.83 -2.06
C GLU A 71 -8.19 -1.05 -0.74
N GLU A 72 -9.12 -1.31 0.19
CA GLU A 72 -9.17 -0.70 1.50
C GLU A 72 -8.16 -1.33 2.49
N ARG A 73 -7.64 -2.53 2.18
CA ARG A 73 -6.70 -3.25 3.06
C ARG A 73 -5.31 -2.66 2.97
N ARG A 74 -4.74 -2.25 4.10
CA ARG A 74 -3.32 -1.92 4.21
C ARG A 74 -2.51 -3.14 4.59
N ASN A 75 -1.49 -3.46 3.79
CA ASN A 75 -0.50 -4.46 4.13
C ASN A 75 0.76 -3.78 4.63
N LEU A 76 1.27 -4.25 5.75
CA LEU A 76 2.46 -3.72 6.39
C LEU A 76 3.61 -4.71 6.24
N GLY A 77 4.78 -4.18 5.90
CA GLY A 77 6.05 -4.85 6.11
C GLY A 77 6.67 -4.34 7.40
N ILE A 78 7.03 -5.24 8.29
CA ILE A 78 7.64 -4.92 9.58
C ILE A 78 9.06 -5.45 9.61
N ARG A 79 9.99 -4.64 10.10
CA ARG A 79 11.36 -5.05 10.37
C ARG A 79 11.86 -4.35 11.63
N ASP A 80 12.50 -5.11 12.51
CA ASP A 80 13.04 -4.61 13.78
C ASP A 80 11.97 -3.86 14.61
N GLY A 81 10.73 -4.38 14.57
CA GLY A 81 9.57 -3.80 15.28
C GLY A 81 9.02 -2.50 14.68
N LYS A 82 9.48 -2.09 13.49
CA LYS A 82 9.03 -0.88 12.79
C LYS A 82 8.44 -1.18 11.43
N VAL A 83 7.50 -0.35 10.99
CA VAL A 83 6.96 -0.44 9.63
C VAL A 83 8.01 0.06 8.64
N ILE A 84 8.33 -0.74 7.63
CA ILE A 84 9.30 -0.40 6.57
C ILE A 84 8.63 -0.11 5.23
N TRP A 85 7.40 -0.59 5.02
CA TRP A 85 6.61 -0.30 3.83
C TRP A 85 5.12 -0.52 4.10
N VAL A 86 4.29 0.18 3.34
CA VAL A 86 2.83 0.00 3.32
C VAL A 86 2.35 -0.12 1.89
N ARG A 87 1.44 -1.08 1.63
CA ARG A 87 0.82 -1.26 0.32
C ARG A 87 -0.65 -1.62 0.45
N ARG A 88 -1.50 -1.01 -0.37
CA ARG A 88 -2.91 -1.43 -0.47
C ARG A 88 -3.09 -2.66 -1.36
N GLY A 89 -4.08 -3.50 -1.03
CA GLY A 89 -4.47 -4.67 -1.85
C GLY A 89 -4.58 -5.99 -1.11
#